data_AF-A0A0B7BS79-F1
#
_entry.id   AF-A0A0B7BS79-F1
#
_cell.length_a   1.000
_cell.length_b   1.000
_cell.length_c   1.000
_cell.angle_alpha   90.00
_cell.angle_beta   90.00
_cell.angle_gamma   90.00
#
_symmetry.space_group_name_H-M   'P 1'
#
loop_
_entity.id
_entity.type
_entity.pdbx_description
1 polymer ?
#
loop_
_entity_poly.entity_id
_entity_poly.type
_entity_poly.pdbx_seq_one_letter_code
_entity_poly.pdbx_strand_id
1 'polypeptide(L)'
;MGPRKSSYLSTHTLGGYRSGKETWCNAAVFAYDVFEGFHAGIETCAAMVDLEDAYNRVPYDYLMHQLIKLQVHPLYIRWIAAAL
;
A
#
# COMPACT_ATOMS: atom_id res chain seq x y z
N MET A 1 -16.64 5.24 -23.67
CA MET A 1 -16.00 4.59 -22.51
C MET A 1 -14.49 4.62 -22.71
N GLY A 2 -13.79 5.48 -21.98
CA GLY A 2 -12.32 5.50 -22.00
C GLY A 2 -11.73 4.43 -21.08
N PRO A 3 -10.48 3.98 -21.30
CA PRO A 3 -9.85 2.98 -20.44
C PRO A 3 -9.66 3.57 -19.02
N ARG A 4 -10.18 2.89 -17.99
CA ARG A 4 -9.80 3.18 -16.60
C ARG A 4 -8.32 2.87 -16.46
N LYS A 5 -7.49 3.90 -16.36
CA LYS A 5 -6.08 3.76 -15.99
C LYS A 5 -6.03 3.06 -14.63
N SER A 6 -5.36 1.91 -14.56
CA SER A 6 -5.07 1.22 -13.31
C SER A 6 -4.22 2.15 -12.44
N SER A 7 -4.84 2.77 -11.44
CA SER A 7 -4.22 3.72 -10.52
C SER A 7 -4.14 3.18 -9.09
N TYR A 8 -4.24 1.86 -8.91
CA TYR A 8 -4.43 1.22 -7.60
C TYR A 8 -3.20 1.23 -6.68
N LEU A 9 -2.07 1.84 -7.08
CA LEU A 9 -0.90 2.06 -6.24
C LEU A 9 -0.62 3.56 -5.98
N SER A 10 -1.68 4.37 -5.90
CA SER A 10 -1.56 5.74 -5.39
C SER A 10 -1.24 5.71 -3.89
N THR A 11 -0.16 6.35 -3.46
CA THR A 11 0.23 6.42 -2.04
C THR A 11 -0.84 7.03 -1.13
N HIS A 12 -1.83 7.72 -1.71
CA HIS A 12 -2.95 8.35 -1.00
C HIS A 12 -4.04 7.37 -0.57
N THR A 13 -4.14 6.19 -1.21
CA THR A 13 -5.14 5.14 -0.87
C THR A 13 -4.63 4.15 0.17
N LEU A 14 -3.34 4.20 0.52
CA LEU A 14 -2.74 3.37 1.57
C LEU A 14 -3.13 3.94 2.95
N GLY A 15 -3.68 3.11 3.83
CA GLY A 15 -4.05 3.54 5.18
C GLY A 15 -3.09 3.11 6.30
N GLY A 16 -2.51 1.91 6.21
CA GLY A 16 -1.65 1.39 7.29
C GLY A 16 -0.42 2.25 7.57
N TYR A 17 -0.04 2.33 8.85
CA TYR A 17 1.19 2.97 9.34
C TYR A 17 1.35 4.47 8.98
N ARG A 18 0.25 5.17 8.70
CA ARG A 18 0.24 6.61 8.41
C ARG A 18 -0.43 7.40 9.52
N SER A 19 0.17 8.55 9.87
CA SER A 19 -0.42 9.47 10.84
C SER A 19 -1.79 9.95 10.37
N GLY A 20 -2.78 9.94 11.28
CA GLY A 20 -4.15 10.40 11.00
C GLY A 20 -4.96 9.50 10.06
N LYS A 21 -4.50 8.28 9.77
CA LYS A 21 -5.21 7.30 8.94
C LYS A 21 -5.62 6.10 9.79
N GLU A 22 -6.88 6.08 10.23
CA GLU A 22 -7.45 4.96 10.97
C GLU A 22 -7.76 3.79 10.04
N THR A 23 -7.65 2.55 10.55
CA THR A 23 -7.97 1.33 9.80
C THR A 23 -9.40 1.34 9.26
N TRP A 24 -10.35 1.90 10.03
CA TRP A 24 -11.75 2.01 9.64
C TRP A 24 -11.94 2.79 8.33
N CYS A 25 -11.10 3.79 8.04
CA CYS A 25 -11.21 4.56 6.80
C CYS A 25 -11.06 3.68 5.56
N ASN A 26 -10.16 2.69 5.58
CA ASN A 26 -9.98 1.77 4.44
C ASN A 26 -11.17 0.84 4.27
N ALA A 27 -11.70 0.32 5.39
CA ALA A 27 -12.87 -0.55 5.38
C ALA A 27 -14.11 0.20 4.87
N ALA A 28 -14.29 1.46 5.26
CA ALA A 28 -15.39 2.30 4.80
C ALA A 28 -15.33 2.57 3.28
N VAL A 29 -14.15 2.88 2.73
CA VAL A 29 -13.96 3.05 1.27
C VAL A 29 -14.30 1.75 0.54
N PHE A 30 -13.77 0.61 1.00
CA PHE A 30 -14.08 -0.68 0.40
C PHE A 30 -15.59 -0.99 0.42
N ALA A 31 -16.25 -0.81 1.57
CA ALA A 31 -17.68 -1.05 1.71
C ALA A 31 -18.51 -0.14 0.80
N TYR A 32 -18.10 1.13 0.66
CA TYR A 32 -18.74 2.08 -0.23
C TYR A 32 -18.62 1.67 -1.71
N ASP A 33 -17.42 1.28 -2.15
CA ASP A 33 -17.18 0.82 -3.53
C ASP A 33 -18.03 -0.42 -3.87
N VAL A 34 -18.17 -1.36 -2.92
CA VAL A 34 -19.04 -2.53 -3.07
C VAL A 34 -20.50 -2.14 -3.18
N PHE A 35 -20.96 -1.22 -2.32
CA PHE A 35 -22.34 -0.74 -2.30
C PHE A 35 -22.73 -0.03 -3.60
N GLU A 36 -21.89 0.88 -4.09
CA GLU A 36 -22.13 1.59 -5.36
C GLU A 36 -22.12 0.65 -6.56
N GLY A 37 -21.19 -0.31 -6.60
CA GLY A 37 -21.14 -1.33 -7.64
C GLY A 37 -22.42 -2.17 -7.69
N PHE A 38 -22.90 -2.61 -6.52
CA PHE A 38 -24.17 -3.33 -6.40
C PHE A 38 -25.35 -2.50 -6.92
N HIS A 39 -25.45 -1.23 -6.52
CA HIS A 39 -26.53 -0.34 -6.99
C HIS A 39 -26.49 -0.08 -8.49
N ALA A 40 -25.30 -0.05 -9.08
CA ALA A 40 -25.13 0.11 -10.51
C ALA A 40 -25.37 -1.18 -11.32
N GLY A 41 -25.66 -2.32 -10.66
CA GLY A 41 -25.76 -3.63 -11.31
C GLY A 41 -24.43 -4.10 -11.90
N ILE A 42 -23.31 -3.60 -11.39
CA ILE A 42 -21.96 -3.96 -11.80
C ILE A 42 -21.46 -5.04 -10.85
N GLU A 43 -20.89 -6.11 -11.41
CA GLU A 43 -20.22 -7.12 -10.60
C GLU A 43 -19.05 -6.50 -9.84
N THR A 44 -19.12 -6.54 -8.50
CA THR A 44 -18.02 -6.11 -7.63
C THR A 44 -17.27 -7.34 -7.14
N CYS A 45 -15.99 -7.44 -7.49
CA CYS A 45 -15.10 -8.49 -7.02
C CYS A 45 -14.05 -7.91 -6.05
N ALA A 46 -13.78 -8.63 -4.97
CA ALA A 46 -12.76 -8.28 -3.99
C ALA A 46 -11.61 -9.29 -4.05
N ALA A 47 -10.40 -8.80 -4.37
CA ALA A 47 -9.19 -9.59 -4.28
C ALA A 47 -8.54 -9.40 -2.91
N MET A 48 -8.49 -10.46 -2.11
CA MET A 48 -7.78 -10.47 -0.83
C MET A 48 -6.37 -10.99 -1.07
N VAL A 49 -5.39 -10.07 -1.03
CA VAL A 49 -3.98 -10.38 -1.20
C VAL A 49 -3.27 -10.06 0.11
N ASP A 50 -2.58 -11.05 0.66
CA ASP A 50 -1.77 -10.91 1.85
C ASP A 50 -0.35 -11.39 1.57
N LEU A 51 0.63 -10.78 2.25
CA LEU A 51 2.04 -11.12 2.10
C LEU A 51 2.46 -12.01 3.25
N GLU A 52 2.85 -13.25 2.93
CA GLU A 52 3.42 -14.17 3.92
C GLU A 52 4.74 -13.59 4.47
N ASP A 53 4.80 -13.44 5.79
CA ASP A 53 6.01 -13.06 6.52
C ASP A 53 6.65 -11.75 6.02
N ALA A 54 5.80 -10.75 5.78
CA ALA A 54 6.12 -9.53 5.05
C ALA A 54 7.34 -8.75 5.57
N TYR A 55 7.69 -8.88 6.85
CA TYR A 55 8.83 -8.18 7.44
C TYR A 55 10.15 -8.95 7.33
N ASN A 56 10.11 -10.28 7.35
CA ASN A 56 11.33 -11.10 7.30
C ASN A 56 11.72 -11.46 5.87
N ARG A 57 10.81 -11.36 4.91
CA ARG A 57 11.05 -11.69 3.49
C ARG A 57 11.34 -10.47 2.61
N VAL A 58 11.64 -9.31 3.19
CA VAL A 58 12.04 -8.13 2.41
C VAL A 58 13.48 -8.30 1.92
N PRO A 59 13.75 -8.28 0.60
CA PRO A 59 15.12 -8.37 0.10
C PRO A 59 15.94 -7.16 0.56
N TYR A 60 17.08 -7.42 1.20
CA TYR A 60 17.95 -6.38 1.76
C TYR A 60 18.32 -5.30 0.73
N ASP A 61 18.83 -5.69 -0.43
CA ASP A 61 19.24 -4.75 -1.49
C ASP A 61 18.07 -3.90 -1.99
N TYR A 62 16.88 -4.49 -2.06
CA TYR A 62 15.67 -3.78 -2.45
C TYR A 62 15.34 -2.69 -1.42
N LEU A 63 15.35 -3.02 -0.12
CA LEU A 63 15.11 -2.07 0.95
C LEU A 63 16.12 -0.92 0.91
N MET A 64 17.42 -1.22 0.80
CA MET A 64 18.47 -0.20 0.74
C MET A 64 18.31 0.73 -0.47
N HIS A 65 18.01 0.17 -1.65
CA HIS A 65 17.72 0.98 -2.83
C HIS A 65 16.48 1.86 -2.67
N GLN A 66 15.41 1.38 -2.02
CA GLN A 66 14.24 2.22 -1.76
C GLN A 66 14.56 3.38 -0.81
N LEU A 67 15.34 3.14 0.25
CA LEU A 67 15.74 4.20 1.18
C LEU A 67 16.58 5.29 0.48
N ILE A 68 17.49 4.90 -0.41
CA ILE A 68 18.27 5.83 -1.24
C ILE A 68 17.34 6.63 -2.16
N LYS A 69 16.40 5.95 -2.83
CA LYS A 69 15.43 6.58 -3.74
C LYS A 69 14.51 7.57 -3.02
N LEU A 70 14.15 7.28 -1.77
CA LEU A 70 13.38 8.17 -0.90
C LEU A 70 14.22 9.32 -0.32
N GLN A 71 15.49 9.44 -0.70
CA GLN A 71 16.42 10.48 -0.25
C GLN A 71 16.60 10.49 1.27
N VAL A 72 16.51 9.31 1.91
CA VAL A 72 16.84 9.17 3.33
C VAL A 72 18.33 9.49 3.53
N HIS A 73 18.65 10.23 4.59
CA HIS A 73 20.02 10.65 4.84
C HIS A 73 20.99 9.44 4.92
N PRO A 74 22.16 9.46 4.25
CA PRO A 74 23.05 8.30 4.16
C PRO A 74 23.48 7.72 5.50
N LEU A 75 23.62 8.55 6.54
CA LEU A 75 23.91 8.09 7.90
C LEU A 75 22.83 7.13 8.43
N TYR A 76 21.56 7.47 8.25
CA TYR A 76 20.45 6.63 8.71
C TYR A 76 20.34 5.34 7.90
N ILE A 77 20.61 5.40 6.59
CA ILE A 77 20.65 4.20 5.76
C ILE A 77 21.73 3.24 6.27
N ARG A 78 22.93 3.74 6.60
CA ARG A 78 24.00 2.91 7.18
C ARG A 78 23.62 2.32 8.53
N TRP A 79 22.91 3.07 9.37
CA TRP A 79 22.43 2.56 10.67
C TRP A 79 21.39 1.46 10.50
N ILE A 80 20.42 1.65 9.60
CA ILE A 80 19.41 0.62 9.30
C ILE A 80 20.09 -0.62 8.71
N ALA A 81 21.00 -0.44 7.75
CA ALA A 81 21.78 -1.52 7.16
C ALA A 81 22.56 -2.35 8.19
N ALA A 82 23.13 -1.71 9.20
CA ALA A 82 23.88 -2.39 10.25
C ALA A 82 23.00 -3.12 11.28
N ALA A 83 21.71 -2.78 11.35
CA ALA A 83 20.76 -3.34 12.30
C ALA A 83 19.95 -4.52 11.74
N LEU A 84 20.01 -4.74 10.42
CA LEU A 84 19.36 -5.83 9.69
C LEU A 84 20.36 -6.95 9.42
#